data_AF-K1WY79-F1
#
_entry.id   AF-K1WY79-F1
#
_cell.length_a   1.000
_cell.length_b   1.000
_cell.length_c   1.000
_cell.angle_alpha   90.00
_cell.angle_beta   90.00
_cell.angle_gamma   90.00
#
_symmetry.space_group_name_H-M   'P 1'
#
loop_
_entity.id
_entity.type
_entity.pdbx_description
1 polymer ?
#
loop_
_entity_poly.entity_id
_entity_poly.type
_entity_poly.pdbx_seq_one_letter_code
_entity_poly.pdbx_strand_id
1 'polypeptide(L)'
;ALKTELNAKRYTYISGAPALVHTVTHNLNTQFYSANIMVKGADGVFRNDIVPVEDIDANSYRITLSYAADVKASGQSNDVLA
;
A
#
# COMPACT_ATOMS: atom_id res chain seq x y z
N ALA A 1 15.60 13.25 -15.56
CA ALA A 1 16.31 12.30 -14.67
C ALA A 1 15.56 12.21 -13.34
N LEU A 2 15.70 13.20 -12.44
CA LEU A 2 15.15 13.17 -11.08
C LEU A 2 13.65 12.83 -10.94
N LYS A 3 12.77 13.39 -11.79
CA LYS A 3 11.33 13.07 -11.76
C LYS A 3 11.06 11.57 -12.02
N THR A 4 11.79 10.99 -12.96
CA THR A 4 11.64 9.58 -13.34
C THR A 4 12.16 8.68 -12.22
N GLU A 5 13.32 8.99 -11.66
CA GLU A 5 13.90 8.28 -10.51
C GLU A 5 12.96 8.32 -9.30
N LEU A 6 12.41 9.49 -8.97
CA LEU A 6 11.47 9.63 -7.86
C LEU A 6 10.18 8.83 -8.09
N ASN A 7 9.66 8.81 -9.32
CA ASN A 7 8.48 8.02 -9.65
C ASN A 7 8.75 6.51 -9.60
N ALA A 8 9.96 6.06 -9.92
CA ALA A 8 10.37 4.67 -9.78
C ALA A 8 10.47 4.21 -8.31
N LYS A 9 10.56 5.16 -7.36
CA LYS A 9 10.56 4.90 -5.92
C LYS A 9 9.17 4.97 -5.29
N ARG A 10 8.10 5.03 -6.08
CA ARG A 10 6.71 5.11 -5.59
C ARG A 10 5.90 3.91 -6.10
N TYR A 11 4.87 3.55 -5.34
CA TYR A 11 3.90 2.56 -5.79
C TYR A 11 2.49 3.02 -5.49
N THR A 12 1.55 2.47 -6.25
CA THR A 12 0.12 2.51 -5.96
C THR A 12 -0.45 1.10 -6.09
N TYR A 13 -1.47 0.82 -5.29
CA TYR A 13 -2.20 -0.43 -5.25
C TYR A 13 -3.70 -0.12 -5.20
N ILE A 14 -4.48 -0.90 -5.94
CA ILE A 14 -5.94 -0.89 -5.91
C ILE A 14 -6.39 -2.34 -5.86
N SER A 15 -7.18 -2.72 -4.86
CA SER A 15 -7.73 -4.07 -4.77
C SER A 15 -8.66 -4.37 -5.95
N GLY A 16 -8.62 -5.61 -6.43
CA GLY A 16 -9.55 -6.08 -7.46
C GLY A 16 -10.93 -6.49 -6.91
N ALA A 17 -11.00 -6.80 -5.61
CA ALA A 17 -12.23 -7.18 -4.92
C ALA A 17 -12.12 -6.95 -3.40
N PRO A 18 -13.26 -6.87 -2.67
CA PRO A 18 -13.27 -6.79 -1.23
C PRO A 18 -12.68 -8.04 -0.57
N ALA A 19 -11.79 -7.86 0.42
CA ALA A 19 -11.23 -8.97 1.19
C ALA A 19 -10.92 -8.54 2.65
N LEU A 20 -10.74 -9.53 3.53
CA LEU A 20 -10.23 -9.28 4.88
C LEU A 20 -8.72 -9.05 4.89
N VAL A 21 -8.01 -9.63 3.92
CA VAL A 21 -6.56 -9.59 3.83
C VAL A 21 -6.16 -9.19 2.41
N HIS A 22 -5.35 -8.14 2.31
CA HIS A 22 -4.77 -7.68 1.05
C HIS A 22 -3.26 -7.78 1.11
N THR A 23 -2.67 -8.50 0.17
CA THR A 23 -1.22 -8.46 -0.07
C THR A 23 -0.93 -7.36 -1.07
N VAL A 24 -0.06 -6.43 -0.70
CA VAL A 24 0.44 -5.38 -1.59
C VAL A 24 1.86 -5.72 -1.99
N THR A 25 2.08 -5.96 -3.28
CA THR A 25 3.41 -6.16 -3.86
C THR A 25 3.86 -4.87 -4.55
N HIS A 26 4.86 -4.19 -4.00
CA HIS A 26 5.34 -2.89 -4.49
C HIS A 26 6.66 -2.95 -5.27
N ASN A 27 7.43 -4.05 -5.16
CA ASN A 27 8.67 -4.28 -5.92
C ASN A 27 9.73 -3.17 -5.77
N LEU A 28 9.85 -2.57 -4.59
CA LEU A 28 10.82 -1.49 -4.33
C LEU A 28 12.11 -1.99 -3.67
N ASN A 29 12.22 -3.28 -3.35
CA ASN A 29 13.35 -3.90 -2.66
C ASN A 29 13.71 -3.23 -1.33
N THR A 30 12.68 -2.87 -0.57
CA THR A 30 12.74 -2.29 0.76
C THR A 30 11.59 -2.82 1.60
N GLN A 31 11.81 -3.02 2.90
CA GLN A 31 10.71 -3.26 3.83
C GLN A 31 9.75 -2.06 3.90
N PHE A 32 8.54 -2.32 4.40
CA PHE A 32 7.56 -1.28 4.64
C PHE A 32 8.12 -0.24 5.61
N TYR A 33 7.92 1.03 5.26
CA TYR A 33 8.24 2.16 6.13
C TYR A 33 7.00 2.99 6.41
N SER A 34 6.29 3.39 5.35
CA SER A 34 5.01 4.05 5.46
C SER A 34 4.19 3.89 4.17
N ALA A 35 2.88 3.85 4.34
CA ALA A 35 1.93 3.92 3.25
C ALA A 35 0.70 4.69 3.68
N ASN A 36 0.10 5.40 2.74
CA ASN A 36 -1.27 5.82 2.85
C ASN A 36 -2.18 4.66 2.45
N ILE A 37 -3.04 4.24 3.37
CA ILE A 37 -4.03 3.19 3.12
C ILE A 37 -5.41 3.83 3.18
N MET A 38 -6.21 3.57 2.15
CA MET A 38 -7.60 3.99 2.08
C MET A 38 -8.50 2.77 1.99
N VAL A 39 -9.49 2.71 2.87
CA VAL A 39 -10.51 1.64 2.88
C VAL A 39 -11.81 2.20 2.31
N LYS A 40 -12.48 1.40 1.49
CA LYS A 40 -13.79 1.77 0.92
C LYS A 40 -14.89 1.52 1.93
N GLY A 41 -15.62 2.57 2.29
CA GLY A 41 -16.81 2.47 3.12
C GLY A 41 -17.99 1.84 2.36
N ALA A 42 -19.06 1.51 3.09
CA ALA A 42 -20.31 1.01 2.51
C ALA A 42 -20.97 2.01 1.53
N ASP A 43 -20.65 3.30 1.67
CA ASP A 43 -21.05 4.38 0.76
C ASP A 43 -20.24 4.42 -0.54
N GLY A 44 -19.30 3.49 -0.73
CA GLY A 44 -18.44 3.39 -1.90
C GLY A 44 -17.28 4.39 -1.90
N VAL A 45 -17.12 5.20 -0.86
CA VAL A 45 -16.08 6.24 -0.78
C VAL A 45 -14.86 5.71 -0.05
N PHE A 46 -13.69 5.95 -0.64
CA PHE A 46 -12.40 5.62 -0.04
C PHE A 46 -11.98 6.70 0.95
N ARG A 47 -11.58 6.30 2.17
CA ARG A 47 -11.09 7.22 3.20
C ARG A 47 -9.81 6.65 3.81
N ASN A 48 -8.92 7.55 4.23
CA ASN A 48 -7.74 7.16 5.00
C ASN A 48 -8.17 6.41 6.26
N ASP A 49 -7.53 5.29 6.52
CA ASP A 49 -7.82 4.48 7.69
C ASP A 49 -6.53 3.98 8.33
N ILE A 50 -6.59 3.71 9.63
CA ILE A 50 -5.48 3.12 10.40
C ILE A 50 -5.80 1.64 10.53
N VAL A 51 -5.00 0.82 9.86
CA VAL A 51 -5.20 -0.64 9.80
C VAL A 51 -3.89 -1.35 10.14
N PRO A 52 -3.97 -2.57 10.70
CA PRO A 52 -2.80 -3.43 10.86
C PRO A 52 -2.08 -3.68 9.54
N VAL A 53 -0.76 -3.46 9.55
CA VAL A 53 0.13 -3.74 8.43
C VAL A 53 1.29 -4.59 8.92
N GLU A 54 1.61 -5.64 8.18
CA GLU A 54 2.70 -6.57 8.48
C GLU A 54 3.58 -6.74 7.25
N ASP A 55 4.89 -6.61 7.41
CA ASP A 55 5.83 -6.98 6.35
C ASP A 55 5.75 -8.49 6.05
N ILE A 56 5.76 -8.84 4.77
CA ILE A 56 5.94 -10.21 4.31
C ILE A 56 7.41 -10.40 3.90
N ASP A 57 7.92 -9.48 3.08
CA ASP A 57 9.30 -9.44 2.60
C ASP A 57 9.68 -8.02 2.14
N ALA A 58 10.85 -7.84 1.52
CA ALA A 58 11.32 -6.54 1.03
C ALA A 58 10.56 -6.01 -0.21
N ASN A 59 9.55 -6.71 -0.70
CA ASN A 59 8.76 -6.29 -1.86
C ASN A 59 7.27 -6.30 -1.59
N SER A 60 6.85 -6.73 -0.40
CA SER A 60 5.44 -6.89 -0.08
C SER A 60 5.13 -6.80 1.40
N TYR A 61 3.92 -6.31 1.65
CA TYR A 61 3.33 -6.26 2.97
C TYR A 61 1.86 -6.67 2.90
N ARG A 62 1.31 -7.03 4.06
CA ARG A 62 -0.07 -7.44 4.25
C ARG A 62 -0.83 -6.33 4.97
N ILE A 63 -2.05 -6.07 4.51
CA ILE A 63 -3.06 -5.27 5.19
C ILE A 63 -4.14 -6.22 5.70
N THR A 64 -4.48 -6.13 6.98
CA THR A 64 -5.55 -6.94 7.59
C THR A 64 -6.68 -6.03 8.09
N LEU A 65 -7.90 -6.26 7.60
CA LEU A 65 -9.09 -5.50 7.95
C LEU A 65 -9.99 -6.28 8.92
N SER A 66 -10.85 -5.56 9.65
CA SER A 66 -11.87 -6.16 10.53
C SER A 66 -13.15 -6.58 9.78
N TYR A 67 -13.33 -6.13 8.54
CA TYR A 67 -14.42 -6.51 7.64
C TYR A 67 -13.91 -6.52 6.19
N ALA A 68 -14.56 -7.28 5.32
CA ALA A 68 -14.15 -7.35 3.92
C ALA A 68 -14.49 -6.04 3.19
N ALA A 69 -13.47 -5.38 2.64
CA ALA A 69 -13.63 -4.11 1.91
C ALA A 69 -12.60 -3.99 0.79
N ASP A 70 -12.83 -3.07 -0.14
CA ASP A 70 -11.81 -2.68 -1.11
C ASP A 70 -10.78 -1.75 -0.44
N VAL A 71 -9.53 -1.84 -0.89
CA VAL A 71 -8.42 -1.03 -0.40
C VAL A 71 -7.69 -0.37 -1.56
N LYS A 72 -7.29 0.89 -1.34
CA LYS A 72 -6.22 1.53 -2.10
C LYS A 72 -5.03 1.76 -1.18
N ALA A 73 -3.83 1.56 -1.70
CA ALA A 73 -2.63 1.93 -0.98
C ALA A 73 -1.68 2.70 -1.89
N SER A 74 -0.89 3.58 -1.29
CA SER A 74 0.19 4.26 -1.97
C SER A 74 1.33 4.51 -1.00
N GLY A 75 2.55 4.46 -1.49
CA GLY A 75 3.72 4.68 -0.68
C GLY A 75 4.95 4.90 -1.52
N GLN A 76 6.09 4.93 -0.84
CA GLN A 76 7.39 5.14 -1.45
C GLN A 76 8.46 4.31 -0.75
N SER A 77 9.59 4.15 -1.43
CA SER A 77 10.75 3.46 -0.86
C SER A 77 11.29 4.23 0.35
N ASN A 78 11.90 3.50 1.30
CA ASN A 78 12.67 4.09 2.40
C ASN A 78 14.13 4.39 2.01
N ASP A 79 14.56 3.97 0.82
CA ASP A 79 15.91 4.21 0.33
C ASP A 79 16.20 5.71 0.22
N VAL A 80 17.43 6.10 0.53
CA VAL A 80 17.92 7.46 0.28
C VAL A 80 17.99 7.69 -1.23
N LEU A 81 17.49 8.84 -1.70
CA LEU A 81 17.67 9.26 -3.09
C LEU A 81 19.18 9.49 -3.33
N ALA A 82 19.74 8.77 -4.30
CA ALA A 82 21.14 8.90 -4.71
C ALA A 82 21.37 10.17 -5.56
#